data_AF-A0A956B2M3-F1
#
_entry.id   AF-A0A956B2M3-F1
#
_cell.length_a   1.000
_cell.length_b   1.000
_cell.length_c   1.000
_cell.angle_alpha   90.00
_cell.angle_beta   90.00
_cell.angle_gamma   90.00
#
_symmetry.space_group_name_H-M   'P 1'
#
loop_
_entity.id
_entity.type
_entity.pdbx_description
1 polymer ?
#
loop_
_entity_poly.entity_id
_entity_poly.type
_entity_poly.pdbx_seq_one_letter_code
_entity_poly.pdbx_strand_id
1 'polypeptide(L)'
;MNTPIRRLDDDLYAVEGTFRAAGGVRFPIRSTLVRDAEGVTIVAPLAFDAATRAAIDALGPVTRIIAPNRFHWASYAAAREAWPRARGHGAPGLADKRPELRFDEVLTPGRLGALVVFPIEGAPAASEQVFLHSASRTLVVTDLVFAIRRAENLRSWLVFKLLARTLGHVRASRLWGSFRKDPAAFERSLAEVLTLDFERLVVAHGEVIEVDGRRVLEDAVAWLRPRALLATA
;
A
#
# COMPACT_ATOMS: atom_id res chain seq x y z
N MET A 1 -7.40 16.98 6.84
CA MET A 1 -8.74 16.65 6.34
C MET A 1 -8.56 15.65 5.23
N ASN A 2 -9.36 14.60 5.24
CA ASN A 2 -9.33 13.60 4.20
C ASN A 2 -10.15 14.09 2.99
N THR A 3 -9.93 13.48 1.82
CA THR A 3 -10.86 13.65 0.71
C THR A 3 -12.17 12.91 0.99
N PRO A 4 -13.28 13.29 0.35
CA PRO A 4 -14.45 12.42 0.28
C PRO A 4 -14.07 11.02 -0.23
N ILE A 5 -14.82 10.00 0.20
CA ILE A 5 -14.65 8.63 -0.30
C ILE A 5 -14.89 8.64 -1.82
N ARG A 6 -13.89 8.18 -2.58
CA ARG A 6 -13.99 7.99 -4.02
C ARG A 6 -14.23 6.52 -4.31
N ARG A 7 -15.30 6.19 -5.03
CA ARG A 7 -15.50 4.85 -5.57
C ARG A 7 -14.52 4.62 -6.74
N LEU A 8 -13.78 3.51 -6.69
CA LEU A 8 -12.90 3.06 -7.77
C LEU A 8 -13.59 2.03 -8.65
N ASP A 9 -14.38 1.17 -8.02
CA ASP A 9 -15.11 0.08 -8.67
C ASP A 9 -16.30 -0.34 -7.79
N ASP A 10 -16.98 -1.41 -8.16
CA ASP A 10 -17.92 -2.09 -7.28
C ASP A 10 -17.16 -2.59 -6.05
N ASP A 11 -17.67 -2.22 -4.86
CA ASP A 11 -17.11 -2.63 -3.58
C ASP A 11 -15.65 -2.22 -3.29
N LEU A 12 -15.08 -1.34 -4.11
CA LEU A 12 -13.72 -0.83 -3.97
C LEU A 12 -13.71 0.70 -3.93
N TYR A 13 -13.14 1.26 -2.87
CA TYR A 13 -13.12 2.70 -2.63
C TYR A 13 -11.74 3.17 -2.17
N ALA A 14 -11.49 4.47 -2.32
CA ALA A 14 -10.29 5.15 -1.87
C ALA A 14 -10.62 6.38 -1.04
N VAL A 15 -9.83 6.59 0.01
CA VAL A 15 -9.79 7.83 0.78
C VAL A 15 -8.38 8.36 0.74
N GLU A 16 -8.22 9.63 0.44
CA GLU A 16 -6.91 10.26 0.29
C GLU A 16 -6.69 11.32 1.38
N GLY A 17 -5.42 11.63 1.61
CA GLY A 17 -5.00 12.69 2.49
C GLY A 17 -3.52 13.01 2.28
N THR A 18 -2.99 13.85 3.17
CA THR A 18 -1.56 14.18 3.20
C THR A 18 -0.96 13.72 4.51
N PHE A 19 0.09 12.90 4.44
CA PHE A 19 0.92 12.62 5.60
C PHE A 19 1.96 13.72 5.80
N ARG A 20 2.20 14.10 7.05
CA ARG A 20 3.24 15.05 7.45
C ARG A 20 4.30 14.29 8.22
N ALA A 21 5.38 13.92 7.53
CA ALA A 21 6.53 13.28 8.15
C ALA A 21 7.42 14.29 8.88
N ALA A 22 8.37 13.77 9.67
CA ALA A 22 9.39 14.57 10.33
C ALA A 22 10.14 15.47 9.35
N GLY A 23 10.61 16.63 9.83
CA GLY A 23 11.29 17.63 8.99
C GLY A 23 10.36 18.41 8.04
N GLY A 24 9.04 18.20 8.10
CA GLY A 24 8.06 18.90 7.26
C GLY A 24 7.93 18.36 5.84
N VAL A 25 8.39 17.13 5.60
CA VAL A 25 8.14 16.39 4.36
C VAL A 25 6.67 15.99 4.32
N ARG A 26 6.01 16.28 3.20
CA ARG A 26 4.58 16.04 2.96
C ARG A 26 4.38 15.18 1.72
N PHE A 27 3.50 14.20 1.79
CA PHE A 27 3.15 13.37 0.65
C PHE A 27 1.72 12.85 0.68
N PRO A 28 1.15 12.59 -0.51
CA PRO A 28 -0.16 11.96 -0.61
C PRO A 28 -0.12 10.57 0.03
N ILE A 29 -1.15 10.26 0.80
CA ILE A 29 -1.44 8.93 1.34
C ILE A 29 -2.85 8.53 0.94
N ARG A 30 -3.05 7.23 0.73
CA ARG A 30 -4.34 6.64 0.40
C ARG A 30 -4.60 5.44 1.30
N SER A 31 -5.83 5.38 1.83
CA SER A 31 -6.39 4.13 2.34
C SER A 31 -7.33 3.55 1.30
N THR A 32 -7.26 2.24 1.13
CA THR A 32 -8.18 1.49 0.25
C THR A 32 -9.22 0.81 1.11
N LEU A 33 -10.48 0.98 0.78
CA LEU A 33 -11.61 0.36 1.45
C LEU A 33 -12.20 -0.69 0.53
N VAL A 34 -12.39 -1.91 1.04
CA VAL A 34 -13.00 -3.02 0.30
C VAL A 34 -14.21 -3.47 1.06
N ARG A 35 -15.36 -3.51 0.40
CA ARG A 35 -16.61 -4.01 0.97
C ARG A 35 -16.82 -5.46 0.53
N ASP A 36 -17.33 -6.29 1.42
CA ASP A 36 -17.83 -7.62 1.09
C ASP A 36 -19.06 -7.94 1.95
N ALA A 37 -19.52 -9.20 1.89
CA ALA A 37 -20.67 -9.66 2.66
C ALA A 37 -20.46 -9.58 4.19
N GLU A 38 -19.21 -9.55 4.67
CA GLU A 38 -18.91 -9.44 6.10
C GLU A 38 -18.86 -7.97 6.55
N GLY A 39 -18.42 -7.07 5.68
CA GLY A 39 -18.43 -5.63 5.91
C GLY A 39 -17.27 -4.93 5.20
N VAL A 40 -16.64 -3.96 5.88
CA VAL A 40 -15.58 -3.13 5.29
C VAL A 40 -14.20 -3.53 5.83
N THR A 41 -13.29 -3.83 4.93
CA THR A 41 -11.85 -3.97 5.17
C THR A 41 -11.13 -2.68 4.81
N ILE A 42 -10.32 -2.16 5.73
CA ILE A 42 -9.50 -0.95 5.55
C ILE A 42 -8.03 -1.34 5.39
N VAL A 43 -7.45 -1.07 4.23
CA VAL A 43 -6.00 -1.23 3.97
C VAL A 43 -5.30 0.11 4.12
N ALA A 44 -4.18 0.13 4.87
CA ALA A 44 -3.37 1.32 5.13
C ALA A 44 -4.21 2.49 5.71
N PRO A 45 -4.77 2.34 6.93
CA PRO A 45 -5.68 3.33 7.49
C PRO A 45 -5.04 4.72 7.59
N LEU A 46 -5.87 5.75 7.41
CA LEU A 46 -5.48 7.15 7.64
C LEU A 46 -6.00 7.64 9.00
N ALA A 47 -5.56 8.81 9.42
CA ALA A 47 -6.25 9.57 10.45
C ALA A 47 -7.54 10.13 9.84
N PHE A 48 -8.64 9.38 10.00
CA PHE A 48 -9.95 9.72 9.43
C PHE A 48 -10.67 10.78 10.29
N ASP A 49 -11.09 11.88 9.66
CA ASP A 49 -11.97 12.85 10.30
C ASP A 49 -13.39 12.30 10.51
N ALA A 50 -14.21 12.99 11.31
CA ALA A 50 -15.54 12.52 11.70
C ALA A 50 -16.47 12.29 10.49
N ALA A 51 -16.41 13.18 9.49
CA ALA A 51 -17.22 13.05 8.28
C ALA A 51 -16.80 11.81 7.47
N THR A 52 -15.50 11.57 7.35
CA THR A 52 -14.98 10.38 6.66
C THR A 52 -15.32 9.09 7.39
N ARG A 53 -15.26 9.07 8.73
CA ARG A 53 -15.68 7.91 9.53
C ARG A 53 -17.16 7.58 9.31
N ALA A 54 -18.04 8.58 9.38
CA ALA A 54 -19.47 8.38 9.13
C ALA A 54 -19.74 7.86 7.69
N ALA A 55 -18.98 8.34 6.71
CA ALA A 55 -19.07 7.85 5.34
C ALA A 55 -18.59 6.40 5.19
N ILE A 56 -17.56 5.99 5.95
CA ILE A 56 -17.10 4.59 6.00
C ILE A 56 -18.17 3.71 6.65
N ASP A 57 -18.75 4.14 7.77
CA ASP A 57 -19.81 3.40 8.47
C ASP A 57 -21.05 3.20 7.58
N ALA A 58 -21.35 4.15 6.70
CA ALA A 58 -22.43 4.05 5.73
C ALA A 58 -22.20 2.99 4.63
N LEU A 59 -20.94 2.58 4.39
CA LEU A 59 -20.63 1.46 3.48
C LEU A 59 -20.94 0.10 4.13
N GLY A 60 -20.86 0.02 5.46
CA GLY A 60 -21.09 -1.19 6.24
C GLY A 60 -20.21 -1.24 7.50
N PRO A 61 -20.41 -2.25 8.38
CA PRO A 61 -19.59 -2.39 9.57
C PRO A 61 -18.12 -2.63 9.20
N VAL A 62 -17.20 -1.88 9.79
CA VAL A 62 -15.76 -2.15 9.61
C VAL A 62 -15.41 -3.45 10.33
N THR A 63 -14.95 -4.43 9.57
CA THR A 63 -14.62 -5.77 10.07
C THR A 63 -13.13 -6.01 10.17
N ARG A 64 -12.32 -5.31 9.37
CA ARG A 64 -10.87 -5.49 9.31
C ARG A 64 -10.13 -4.18 9.12
N ILE A 65 -9.02 -4.02 9.83
CA ILE A 65 -8.08 -2.90 9.68
C ILE A 65 -6.69 -3.48 9.50
N ILE A 66 -6.01 -3.08 8.42
CA ILE A 66 -4.77 -3.69 7.98
C ILE A 66 -3.65 -2.64 7.93
N ALA A 67 -2.59 -2.86 8.70
CA ALA A 67 -1.29 -2.21 8.51
C ALA A 67 -0.44 -3.09 7.57
N PRO A 68 -0.31 -2.73 6.27
CA PRO A 68 0.11 -3.66 5.23
C PRO A 68 1.62 -3.89 5.16
N ASN A 69 2.40 -3.11 5.90
CA ASN A 69 3.86 -3.19 5.91
C ASN A 69 4.42 -2.55 7.19
N ARG A 70 5.74 -2.45 7.31
CA ARG A 70 6.42 -1.87 8.49
C ARG A 70 6.50 -0.33 8.47
N PHE A 71 5.91 0.36 7.50
CA PHE A 71 5.91 1.82 7.33
C PHE A 71 4.50 2.45 7.48
N HIS A 72 3.45 1.80 6.97
CA HIS A 72 2.04 2.25 6.94
C HIS A 72 1.25 1.86 8.21
N TRP A 73 1.78 2.21 9.39
CA TRP A 73 1.11 1.93 10.68
C TRP A 73 0.74 3.18 11.47
N ALA A 74 1.14 4.38 11.03
CA ALA A 74 1.06 5.60 11.84
C ALA A 74 -0.35 5.96 12.33
N SER A 75 -1.40 5.62 11.57
CA SER A 75 -2.81 5.86 11.95
C SER A 75 -3.56 4.59 12.33
N TYR A 76 -2.86 3.46 12.45
CA TYR A 76 -3.47 2.16 12.75
C TYR A 76 -4.16 2.15 14.13
N ALA A 77 -3.50 2.68 15.16
CA ALA A 77 -4.08 2.77 16.51
C ALA A 77 -5.37 3.60 16.53
N ALA A 78 -5.35 4.78 15.92
CA ALA A 78 -6.52 5.65 15.84
C ALA A 78 -7.69 4.99 15.08
N ALA A 79 -7.40 4.24 14.02
CA ALA A 79 -8.43 3.46 13.32
C ALA A 79 -9.00 2.33 14.20
N ARG A 80 -8.14 1.63 14.94
CA ARG A 80 -8.56 0.58 15.90
C ARG A 80 -9.42 1.14 17.04
N GLU A 81 -9.13 2.35 17.51
CA GLU A 81 -9.96 3.05 18.49
C GLU A 81 -11.32 3.46 17.91
N ALA A 82 -11.37 3.88 16.65
CA ALA A 82 -12.62 4.23 15.97
C ALA A 82 -13.52 3.01 15.73
N TRP A 83 -12.94 1.85 15.42
CA TRP A 83 -13.67 0.60 15.19
C TRP A 83 -13.11 -0.56 16.04
N PRO A 84 -13.38 -0.56 17.35
CA PRO A 84 -12.77 -1.51 18.29
C PRO A 84 -13.20 -2.97 18.09
N ARG A 85 -14.26 -3.22 17.30
CA ARG A 85 -14.73 -4.56 16.94
C ARG A 85 -14.10 -5.11 15.66
N ALA A 86 -13.47 -4.26 14.85
CA ALA A 86 -12.80 -4.69 13.63
C ALA A 86 -11.55 -5.48 13.99
N ARG A 87 -11.28 -6.63 13.35
CA ARG A 87 -10.03 -7.38 13.50
C ARG A 87 -8.84 -6.59 12.96
N GLY A 88 -7.75 -6.62 13.70
CA GLY A 88 -6.56 -5.84 13.44
C GLY A 88 -5.44 -6.71 12.91
N HIS A 89 -5.02 -6.47 11.67
CA HIS A 89 -3.97 -7.23 11.00
C HIS A 89 -2.70 -6.38 10.83
N GLY A 90 -1.56 -6.95 11.19
CA GLY A 90 -0.25 -6.34 10.99
C GLY A 90 0.64 -7.16 10.06
N ALA A 91 1.44 -6.51 9.23
CA ALA A 91 2.46 -7.19 8.46
C ALA A 91 3.49 -7.93 9.35
N PRO A 92 4.13 -9.00 8.86
CA PRO A 92 5.18 -9.71 9.59
C PRO A 92 6.28 -8.76 10.11
N GLY A 93 6.65 -8.93 11.38
CA GLY A 93 7.68 -8.12 12.07
C GLY A 93 7.26 -6.68 12.43
N LEU A 94 5.99 -6.28 12.17
CA LEU A 94 5.49 -4.98 12.60
C LEU A 94 5.29 -4.91 14.11
N ALA A 95 4.78 -5.98 14.74
CA ALA A 95 4.61 -6.05 16.20
C ALA A 95 5.94 -5.84 16.94
N ASP A 96 7.04 -6.43 16.45
CA ASP A 96 8.38 -6.24 17.02
C ASP A 96 8.89 -4.80 16.84
N LYS A 97 8.57 -4.17 15.69
CA LYS A 97 8.97 -2.79 15.40
C LYS A 97 8.22 -1.79 16.28
N ARG A 98 6.94 -2.06 16.55
CA ARG A 98 5.98 -1.18 17.21
C ARG A 98 5.24 -1.95 18.31
N PRO A 99 5.92 -2.32 19.42
CA PRO A 99 5.35 -3.14 20.50
C PRO A 99 4.20 -2.47 21.25
N GLU A 100 4.03 -1.15 21.09
CA GLU A 100 2.89 -0.40 21.62
C GLU A 100 1.60 -0.60 20.82
N LEU A 101 1.68 -1.09 19.58
CA LEU A 101 0.50 -1.42 18.78
C LEU A 101 -0.05 -2.80 19.14
N ARG A 102 -1.37 -2.97 18.99
CA ARG A 102 -2.06 -4.24 19.24
C ARG A 102 -2.62 -4.78 17.93
N PHE A 103 -2.17 -5.96 17.54
CA PHE A 103 -2.65 -6.71 16.39
C PHE A 103 -3.33 -7.97 16.91
N ASP A 104 -4.47 -8.32 16.32
CA ASP A 104 -5.13 -9.59 16.63
C ASP A 104 -4.47 -10.72 15.83
N GLU A 105 -4.03 -10.42 14.60
CA GLU A 105 -3.46 -11.39 13.68
C GLU A 105 -2.28 -10.80 12.89
N VAL A 106 -1.32 -11.66 12.54
CA VAL A 106 -0.25 -11.32 11.59
C VAL A 106 -0.75 -11.70 10.19
N LEU A 107 -0.53 -10.82 9.20
CA LEU A 107 -0.88 -11.12 7.82
C LEU A 107 -0.12 -12.35 7.32
N THR A 108 -0.85 -13.27 6.70
CA THR A 108 -0.32 -14.43 5.98
C THR A 108 -0.77 -14.39 4.52
N PRO A 109 -0.03 -15.03 3.60
CA PRO A 109 -0.46 -15.14 2.21
C PRO A 109 -1.79 -15.90 2.11
N GLY A 110 -2.66 -15.48 1.21
CA GLY A 110 -3.96 -16.14 0.97
C GLY A 110 -5.16 -15.21 1.09
N ARG A 111 -6.36 -15.80 1.13
CA ARG A 111 -7.63 -15.04 1.15
C ARG A 111 -7.85 -14.35 2.49
N LEU A 112 -8.24 -13.08 2.44
CA LEU A 112 -8.69 -12.28 3.58
C LEU A 112 -9.92 -11.46 3.16
N GLY A 113 -11.11 -11.98 3.44
CA GLY A 113 -12.37 -11.43 2.91
C GLY A 113 -12.40 -11.46 1.37
N ALA A 114 -12.73 -10.33 0.76
CA ALA A 114 -12.65 -10.12 -0.70
C ALA A 114 -11.24 -9.93 -1.26
N LEU A 115 -10.20 -9.81 -0.42
CA LEU A 115 -8.81 -9.64 -0.87
C LEU A 115 -8.05 -10.96 -0.88
N VAL A 116 -7.03 -11.05 -1.73
CA VAL A 116 -5.97 -12.08 -1.68
C VAL A 116 -4.64 -11.39 -1.39
N VAL A 117 -3.96 -11.82 -0.32
CA VAL A 117 -2.71 -11.24 0.17
C VAL A 117 -1.51 -11.97 -0.44
N PHE A 118 -0.56 -11.22 -0.98
CA PHE A 118 0.72 -11.72 -1.48
C PHE A 118 1.88 -10.95 -0.82
N PRO A 119 2.88 -11.64 -0.24
CA PRO A 119 4.04 -10.99 0.34
C PRO A 119 5.04 -10.58 -0.74
N ILE A 120 5.67 -9.40 -0.58
CA ILE A 120 6.90 -9.06 -1.30
C ILE A 120 8.07 -9.46 -0.41
N GLU A 121 8.68 -10.59 -0.77
CA GLU A 121 9.71 -11.22 0.04
C GLU A 121 11.10 -10.57 -0.12
N GLY A 122 12.06 -11.02 0.69
CA GLY A 122 13.45 -10.59 0.60
C GLY A 122 13.73 -9.16 1.05
N ALA A 123 12.73 -8.43 1.53
CA ALA A 123 12.86 -7.05 2.04
C ALA A 123 12.27 -6.90 3.46
N PRO A 124 12.86 -7.54 4.49
CA PRO A 124 12.27 -7.62 5.84
C PRO A 124 12.09 -6.27 6.55
N ALA A 125 12.86 -5.24 6.14
CA ALA A 125 12.69 -3.89 6.65
C ALA A 125 11.38 -3.23 6.19
N ALA A 126 10.92 -3.57 4.98
CA ALA A 126 9.65 -3.14 4.42
C ALA A 126 8.52 -4.08 4.84
N SER A 127 8.70 -5.40 4.65
CA SER A 127 7.67 -6.42 4.90
C SER A 127 6.36 -6.10 4.18
N GLU A 128 6.46 -5.67 2.92
CA GLU A 128 5.31 -5.24 2.11
C GLU A 128 4.38 -6.43 1.82
N GLN A 129 3.09 -6.24 2.07
CA GLN A 129 2.02 -7.12 1.62
C GLN A 129 1.22 -6.40 0.54
N VAL A 130 1.03 -7.02 -0.62
CA VAL A 130 0.17 -6.50 -1.70
C VAL A 130 -1.15 -7.28 -1.72
N PHE A 131 -2.22 -6.64 -2.20
CA PHE A 131 -3.56 -7.20 -2.13
C PHE A 131 -4.22 -7.20 -3.51
N LEU A 132 -4.69 -8.36 -3.96
CA LEU A 132 -5.52 -8.47 -5.15
C LEU A 132 -6.99 -8.45 -4.75
N HIS A 133 -7.74 -7.47 -5.28
CA HIS A 133 -9.20 -7.53 -5.33
C HIS A 133 -9.60 -8.10 -6.69
N SER A 134 -9.86 -9.42 -6.73
CA SER A 134 -10.06 -10.14 -7.99
C SER A 134 -11.29 -9.68 -8.76
N ALA A 135 -12.37 -9.31 -8.06
CA ALA A 135 -13.63 -8.90 -8.68
C ALA A 135 -13.45 -7.64 -9.56
N SER A 136 -12.65 -6.67 -9.11
CA SER A 136 -12.35 -5.44 -9.86
C SER A 136 -11.01 -5.49 -10.59
N ARG A 137 -10.37 -6.66 -10.68
CA ARG A 137 -9.03 -6.86 -11.27
C ARG A 137 -8.05 -5.76 -10.82
N THR A 138 -8.01 -5.49 -9.52
CA THR A 138 -7.23 -4.39 -8.94
C THR A 138 -6.17 -4.90 -7.99
N LEU A 139 -4.92 -4.53 -8.25
CA LEU A 139 -3.81 -4.74 -7.32
C LEU A 139 -3.61 -3.49 -6.47
N VAL A 140 -3.62 -3.67 -5.15
CA VAL A 140 -3.31 -2.64 -4.16
C VAL A 140 -1.89 -2.85 -3.66
N VAL A 141 -1.05 -1.85 -3.87
CA VAL A 141 0.32 -1.79 -3.35
C VAL A 141 0.47 -0.53 -2.50
N THR A 142 1.38 -0.56 -1.54
CA THR A 142 1.66 0.59 -0.67
C THR A 142 3.01 1.21 -0.97
N ASP A 143 4.07 0.84 -0.26
CA ASP A 143 5.41 1.43 -0.47
C ASP A 143 6.17 0.79 -1.64
N LEU A 144 5.65 -0.26 -2.27
CA LEU A 144 6.34 -0.89 -3.40
C LEU A 144 6.48 0.08 -4.58
N VAL A 145 5.42 0.81 -4.92
CA VAL A 145 5.38 1.73 -6.07
C VAL A 145 4.76 3.06 -5.67
N PHE A 146 5.36 4.14 -6.17
CA PHE A 146 4.90 5.52 -6.00
C PHE A 146 4.52 6.09 -7.35
N ALA A 147 3.46 6.90 -7.39
CA ALA A 147 2.99 7.62 -8.58
C ALA A 147 2.83 9.13 -8.28
N ILE A 148 3.86 9.74 -7.67
CA ILE A 148 3.82 11.14 -7.23
C ILE A 148 4.18 12.07 -8.40
N ARG A 149 3.20 12.84 -8.89
CA ARG A 149 3.44 13.83 -9.98
C ARG A 149 4.03 15.14 -9.50
N ARG A 150 3.60 15.61 -8.34
CA ARG A 150 3.97 16.91 -7.79
C ARG A 150 4.29 16.78 -6.30
N ALA A 151 5.30 17.52 -5.87
CA ALA A 151 5.63 17.66 -4.47
C ALA A 151 4.91 18.87 -3.88
N GLU A 152 4.37 18.75 -2.66
CA GLU A 152 3.64 19.84 -2.00
C GLU A 152 4.54 20.99 -1.52
N ASN A 153 5.83 20.73 -1.30
CA ASN A 153 6.78 21.74 -0.86
C ASN A 153 8.23 21.38 -1.27
N LEU A 154 9.17 22.30 -1.06
CA LEU A 154 10.58 22.12 -1.42
C LEU A 154 11.24 20.91 -0.73
N ARG A 155 10.88 20.62 0.53
CA ARG A 155 11.46 19.49 1.27
C ARG A 155 10.98 18.16 0.71
N SER A 156 9.68 18.04 0.44
CA SER A 156 9.10 16.93 -0.30
C SER A 156 9.73 16.78 -1.69
N TRP A 157 9.95 17.89 -2.38
CA TRP A 157 10.60 17.89 -3.68
C TRP A 157 12.01 17.29 -3.59
N LEU A 158 12.82 17.73 -2.63
CA LEU A 158 14.17 17.19 -2.40
C LEU A 158 14.13 15.69 -2.11
N VAL A 159 13.25 15.24 -1.21
CA VAL A 159 13.11 13.82 -0.87
C VAL A 159 12.67 12.99 -2.08
N PHE A 160 11.59 13.38 -2.76
CA PHE A 160 11.04 12.58 -3.86
C PHE A 160 11.87 12.67 -5.14
N LYS A 161 12.56 13.77 -5.40
CA LYS A 161 13.41 13.91 -6.58
C LYS A 161 14.77 13.25 -6.37
N LEU A 162 15.42 13.48 -5.24
CA LEU A 162 16.82 13.09 -5.03
C LEU A 162 16.97 11.77 -4.27
N LEU A 163 16.26 11.62 -3.15
CA LEU A 163 16.43 10.44 -2.28
C LEU A 163 15.62 9.24 -2.79
N ALA A 164 14.31 9.40 -2.96
CA ALA A 164 13.42 8.34 -3.42
C ALA A 164 13.43 8.18 -4.95
N ARG A 165 13.76 9.25 -5.68
CA ARG A 165 13.72 9.32 -7.16
C ARG A 165 12.36 8.97 -7.78
N THR A 166 11.26 9.16 -7.06
CA THR A 166 9.88 8.85 -7.47
C THR A 166 9.15 10.02 -8.11
N LEU A 167 9.61 11.27 -7.91
CA LEU A 167 8.89 12.45 -8.40
C LEU A 167 8.82 12.49 -9.94
N GLY A 168 7.60 12.53 -10.47
CA GLY A 168 7.30 12.61 -11.89
C GLY A 168 7.20 11.26 -12.60
N HIS A 169 7.30 10.14 -11.87
CA HIS A 169 7.30 8.79 -12.43
C HIS A 169 6.36 7.86 -11.64
N VAL A 170 5.88 6.80 -12.30
CA VAL A 170 5.33 5.63 -11.61
C VAL A 170 6.46 4.64 -11.43
N ARG A 171 6.97 4.47 -10.20
CA ARG A 171 8.11 3.59 -9.93
C ARG A 171 8.27 3.20 -8.48
N ALA A 172 9.00 2.11 -8.26
CA ALA A 172 9.55 1.81 -6.96
C ALA A 172 10.58 2.86 -6.52
N SER A 173 10.60 3.13 -5.22
CA SER A 173 11.54 4.08 -4.61
C SER A 173 12.97 3.55 -4.62
N ARG A 174 13.96 4.44 -4.78
CA ARG A 174 15.40 4.12 -4.67
C ARG A 174 15.74 3.38 -3.37
N LEU A 175 14.99 3.66 -2.31
CA LEU A 175 15.20 3.11 -0.97
C LEU A 175 15.02 1.59 -0.91
N TRP A 176 14.27 0.98 -1.84
CA TRP A 176 14.18 -0.48 -1.96
C TRP A 176 15.54 -1.15 -2.20
N GLY A 177 16.52 -0.43 -2.76
CA GLY A 177 17.89 -0.93 -2.87
C GLY A 177 18.53 -1.28 -1.54
N SER A 178 18.21 -0.57 -0.45
CA SER A 178 18.77 -0.87 0.88
C SER A 178 17.92 -1.86 1.69
N PHE A 179 16.62 -1.95 1.39
CA PHE A 179 15.69 -2.84 2.09
C PHE A 179 15.82 -4.30 1.65
N ARG A 180 16.17 -4.55 0.39
CA ARG A 180 16.33 -5.90 -0.16
C ARG A 180 17.60 -6.57 0.37
N LYS A 181 17.41 -7.61 1.18
CA LYS A 181 18.46 -8.46 1.76
C LYS A 181 18.57 -9.80 1.04
N ASP A 182 17.50 -10.24 0.41
CA ASP A 182 17.48 -11.41 -0.48
C ASP A 182 16.87 -11.00 -1.84
N PRO A 183 17.71 -10.63 -2.83
CA PRO A 183 17.25 -10.27 -4.16
C PRO A 183 16.49 -11.39 -4.87
N ALA A 184 16.87 -12.65 -4.64
CA ALA A 184 16.25 -13.78 -5.31
C ALA A 184 14.81 -14.01 -4.80
N ALA A 185 14.58 -13.91 -3.48
CA ALA A 185 13.21 -13.95 -2.93
C ALA A 185 12.36 -12.76 -3.38
N PHE A 186 12.96 -11.57 -3.44
CA PHE A 186 12.28 -10.37 -3.96
C PHE A 186 11.87 -10.54 -5.43
N GLU A 187 12.75 -11.09 -6.27
CA GLU A 187 12.43 -11.33 -7.68
C GLU A 187 11.38 -12.41 -7.89
N ARG A 188 11.43 -13.51 -7.12
CA ARG A 188 10.41 -14.57 -7.18
C ARG A 188 9.03 -14.05 -6.80
N SER A 189 8.93 -13.32 -5.69
CA SER A 189 7.64 -12.73 -5.26
C SER A 189 7.10 -11.70 -6.25
N LEU A 190 7.96 -10.86 -6.85
CA LEU A 190 7.53 -9.96 -7.93
C LEU A 190 7.06 -10.72 -9.17
N ALA A 191 7.77 -11.77 -9.58
CA ALA A 191 7.38 -12.58 -10.73
C ALA A 191 6.02 -13.24 -10.51
N GLU A 192 5.75 -13.74 -9.29
CA GLU A 192 4.45 -14.27 -8.90
C GLU A 192 3.36 -13.20 -9.00
N VAL A 193 3.56 -12.02 -8.40
CA VAL A 193 2.59 -10.91 -8.45
C VAL A 193 2.31 -10.46 -9.88
N LEU A 194 3.31 -10.47 -10.78
CA LEU A 194 3.13 -10.12 -12.18
C LEU A 194 2.33 -11.16 -12.99
N THR A 195 2.15 -12.39 -12.46
CA THR A 195 1.27 -13.40 -13.08
C THR A 195 -0.21 -13.19 -12.77
N LEU A 196 -0.53 -12.34 -11.78
CA LEU A 196 -1.90 -12.08 -11.36
C LEU A 196 -2.70 -11.35 -12.46
N ASP A 197 -4.00 -11.61 -12.51
CA ASP A 197 -4.91 -10.92 -13.42
C ASP A 197 -5.41 -9.60 -12.80
N PHE A 198 -4.71 -8.50 -13.09
CA PHE A 198 -5.12 -7.16 -12.71
C PHE A 198 -4.88 -6.15 -13.83
N GLU A 199 -5.77 -5.17 -13.91
CA GLU A 199 -5.75 -4.05 -14.86
C GLU A 199 -5.46 -2.73 -14.13
N ARG A 200 -5.99 -2.57 -12.92
CA ARG A 200 -5.81 -1.37 -12.10
C ARG A 200 -4.72 -1.59 -11.06
N LEU A 201 -3.86 -0.59 -10.89
CA LEU A 201 -2.85 -0.53 -9.82
C LEU A 201 -3.15 0.66 -8.90
N VAL A 202 -3.58 0.36 -7.68
CA VAL A 202 -3.77 1.34 -6.60
C VAL A 202 -2.49 1.42 -5.79
N VAL A 203 -1.90 2.61 -5.72
CA VAL A 203 -0.74 2.89 -4.86
C VAL A 203 -1.16 3.68 -3.63
N ALA A 204 -0.41 3.59 -2.53
CA ALA A 204 -0.64 4.46 -1.38
C ALA A 204 -0.22 5.92 -1.63
N HIS A 205 0.71 6.16 -2.56
CA HIS A 205 1.31 7.48 -2.77
C HIS A 205 1.19 7.96 -4.21
N GLY A 206 0.27 8.90 -4.43
CA GLY A 206 0.07 9.54 -5.73
C GLY A 206 -1.15 9.01 -6.47
N GLU A 207 -1.13 9.05 -7.80
CA GLU A 207 -2.29 8.73 -8.64
C GLU A 207 -2.58 7.22 -8.70
N VAL A 208 -3.85 6.85 -8.88
CA VAL A 208 -4.24 5.48 -9.25
C VAL A 208 -3.98 5.27 -10.73
N ILE A 209 -3.46 4.10 -11.09
CA ILE A 209 -3.26 3.68 -12.47
C ILE A 209 -4.48 2.85 -12.84
N GLU A 210 -5.37 3.40 -13.66
CA GLU A 210 -6.67 2.77 -13.98
C GLU A 210 -6.56 1.67 -15.05
N VAL A 211 -5.53 1.70 -15.91
CA VAL A 211 -5.34 0.82 -17.07
C VAL A 211 -3.87 0.40 -17.17
N ASP A 212 -3.59 -0.76 -17.75
CA ASP A 212 -2.25 -1.33 -17.96
C ASP A 212 -1.44 -1.53 -16.66
N GLY A 213 -2.11 -1.68 -15.52
CA GLY A 213 -1.50 -1.75 -14.20
C GLY A 213 -0.36 -2.78 -14.09
N ARG A 214 -0.49 -3.94 -14.73
CA ARG A 214 0.56 -4.97 -14.77
C ARG A 214 1.82 -4.50 -15.49
N ARG A 215 1.68 -3.94 -16.69
CA ARG A 215 2.81 -3.40 -17.48
C ARG A 215 3.48 -2.25 -16.73
N VAL A 216 2.66 -1.35 -16.16
CA VAL A 216 3.16 -0.23 -15.35
C VAL A 216 3.89 -0.72 -14.09
N LEU A 217 3.41 -1.77 -13.42
CA LEU A 217 4.12 -2.37 -12.29
C LEU A 217 5.45 -2.97 -12.72
N GLU A 218 5.48 -3.71 -13.82
CA GLU A 218 6.70 -4.31 -14.38
C GLU A 218 7.77 -3.24 -14.65
N ASP A 219 7.40 -2.17 -15.36
CA ASP A 219 8.29 -1.02 -15.62
C ASP A 219 8.74 -0.32 -14.33
N ALA A 220 7.82 -0.15 -13.38
CA ALA A 220 8.06 0.52 -12.10
C ALA A 220 9.13 -0.17 -11.25
N VAL A 221 9.21 -1.51 -11.32
CA VAL A 221 10.15 -2.34 -10.54
C VAL A 221 11.34 -2.83 -11.35
N ALA A 222 11.35 -2.70 -12.68
CA ALA A 222 12.39 -3.22 -13.56
C ALA A 222 13.82 -2.82 -13.13
N TRP A 223 14.01 -1.58 -12.69
CA TRP A 223 15.32 -1.06 -12.28
C TRP A 223 15.81 -1.62 -10.93
N LEU A 224 14.93 -2.24 -10.14
CA LEU A 224 15.31 -2.96 -8.93
C LEU A 224 15.84 -4.35 -9.27
N ARG A 225 15.29 -5.01 -10.29
CA ARG A 225 15.79 -6.31 -10.72
C ARG A 225 17.28 -6.17 -11.11
N PRO A 226 18.16 -7.10 -10.70
CA PRO A 226 19.51 -7.13 -11.23
C PRO A 226 19.42 -6.98 -12.74
N ARG A 227 20.24 -6.10 -13.31
CA ARG A 227 20.50 -6.21 -14.75
C ARG A 227 21.08 -7.61 -14.92
N ALA A 228 20.28 -8.55 -15.42
CA ALA A 228 20.85 -9.67 -16.13
C ALA A 228 21.85 -9.03 -17.09
N LEU A 229 23.13 -9.39 -16.98
CA LEU A 229 24.12 -8.97 -17.94
C LEU A 229 23.51 -9.22 -19.31
N LEU A 230 23.37 -8.17 -20.11
CA LEU A 230 23.15 -8.30 -21.54
C LEU A 230 24.39 -9.01 -22.09
N ALA A 231 24.36 -10.33 -22.04
CA ALA A 231 25.37 -11.23 -22.56
C ALA A 231 24.73 -12.62 -22.66
N THR A 232 23.89 -12.81 -23.70
CA THR A 232 24.06 -13.82 -24.76
C THR A 232 22.81 -13.94 -25.61
N ALA A 233 22.79 -13.20 -26.74
CA ALA A 233 22.44 -13.67 -28.08
C ALA A 233 22.68 -12.51 -29.05
#